data_AF-A0A0F9YZF4-F1
#
_entry.id   AF-A0A0F9YZF4-F1
#
_cell.length_a   1.000
_cell.length_b   1.000
_cell.length_c   1.000
_cell.angle_alpha   90.00
_cell.angle_beta   90.00
_cell.angle_gamma   90.00
#
_symmetry.space_group_name_H-M   'P 1'
#
loop_
_entity.id
_entity.type
_entity.pdbx_description
1 polymer ?
#
loop_
_entity_poly.entity_id
_entity_poly.type
_entity_poly.pdbx_seq_one_letter_code
_entity_poly.pdbx_strand_id
1 'polypeptide(L)' 'MPKLHKEILTKEQIGLLHLVKLFNKDFGLVGGTAIALHIGHRESIDFDLFSINC' A
#
# COMPACT_ATOMS: atom_id res chain seq x y z
N MET A 1 -16.78 3.71 -5.93
CA MET A 1 -15.50 3.20 -5.38
C MET A 1 -14.92 4.27 -4.47
N PRO A 2 -14.47 3.94 -3.25
CA PRO A 2 -13.83 4.93 -2.38
C PRO A 2 -12.55 5.45 -3.06
N LYS A 3 -12.32 6.76 -2.96
CA LYS A 3 -11.12 7.41 -3.49
C LYS A 3 -9.93 6.96 -2.65
N LEU A 4 -8.87 6.46 -3.29
CA LEU A 4 -7.62 6.14 -2.61
C LEU A 4 -6.79 7.41 -2.42
N HIS A 5 -6.32 7.62 -1.20
CA HIS A 5 -5.53 8.76 -0.76
C HIS A 5 -4.05 8.52 -1.05
N LYS A 6 -3.61 8.79 -2.27
CA LYS A 6 -2.20 8.57 -2.68
C LYS A 6 -1.23 9.56 -2.04
N GLU A 7 -1.73 10.67 -1.51
CA GLU A 7 -0.96 11.65 -0.75
C GLU A 7 -0.35 11.09 0.54
N ILE A 8 -0.80 9.91 0.99
CA ILE A 8 -0.20 9.22 2.15
C ILE A 8 1.15 8.57 1.81
N LEU A 9 1.47 8.44 0.51
CA LEU A 9 2.71 7.83 0.03
C LEU A 9 3.71 8.92 -0.30
N THR A 10 4.97 8.70 0.07
CA THR A 10 6.08 9.56 -0.36
C THR A 10 6.33 9.41 -1.86
N LYS A 11 7.09 10.34 -2.44
CA LYS A 11 7.48 10.28 -3.87
C LYS A 11 8.29 9.01 -4.17
N GLU A 12 9.15 8.62 -3.23
CA GLU A 12 9.99 7.44 -3.30
C GLU A 12 9.12 6.17 -3.30
N GLN A 13 8.14 6.08 -2.39
CA GLN A 13 7.20 4.95 -2.36
C GLN A 13 6.36 4.84 -3.63
N ILE A 14 5.89 5.98 -4.17
CA ILE A 14 5.19 6.00 -5.46
C ILE A 14 6.10 5.45 -6.56
N GLY A 15 7.38 5.83 -6.56
CA GLY A 15 8.40 5.29 -7.47
C GLY A 15 8.57 3.78 -7.35
N LEU A 16 8.41 3.21 -6.15
CA LEU A 16 8.56 1.77 -5.88
C LEU A 16 7.29 0.94 -6.11
N LEU A 17 6.13 1.55 -6.37
CA LEU A 17 4.86 0.82 -6.57
C LEU A 17 4.94 -0.23 -7.69
N HIS A 18 5.79 -0.02 -8.70
CA HIS A 18 6.01 -1.00 -9.75
C HIS A 18 6.63 -2.31 -9.23
N LEU A 19 7.51 -2.24 -8.22
CA LEU A 19 8.10 -3.40 -7.56
C LEU A 19 7.06 -4.10 -6.69
N VAL A 20 6.29 -3.34 -5.89
CA VAL A 20 5.21 -3.89 -5.05
C VAL A 20 4.19 -4.63 -5.91
N LYS A 21 3.88 -4.11 -7.09
CA LYS A 21 2.95 -4.73 -8.05
C LYS A 21 3.41 -6.12 -8.52
N LEU A 22 4.71 -6.42 -8.52
CA LEU A 22 5.23 -7.75 -8.90
C LEU A 22 4.73 -8.86 -7.96
N PHE A 23 4.34 -8.52 -6.72
CA PHE A 23 3.86 -9.46 -5.71
C PHE A 23 2.33 -9.57 -5.66
N ASN A 24 1.58 -8.84 -6.50
CA ASN A 24 0.13 -8.69 -6.36
C ASN A 24 -0.69 -9.98 -6.56
N LYS A 25 -0.09 -11.02 -7.14
CA LYS A 25 -0.74 -12.29 -7.41
C LYS A 25 -0.97 -13.07 -6.12
N ASP A 26 0.01 -13.02 -5.22
CA ASP A 26 0.05 -13.87 -4.02
C ASP A 26 -0.03 -13.05 -2.73
N PHE A 27 0.19 -11.73 -2.80
CA PHE A 27 0.23 -10.84 -1.64
C PHE A 27 -0.75 -9.67 -1.76
N GLY A 28 -1.36 -9.30 -0.64
CA GLY A 28 -2.17 -8.10 -0.48
C GLY A 28 -1.52 -7.09 0.46
N LEU A 29 -1.73 -5.80 0.19
CA LEU A 29 -1.32 -4.72 1.09
C LEU A 29 -2.23 -4.68 2.30
N VAL A 30 -1.65 -4.71 3.50
CA VAL A 30 -2.37 -4.75 4.77
C VAL A 30 -1.86 -3.67 5.74
N GLY A 31 -2.31 -3.74 6.98
CA GLY A 31 -1.77 -2.92 8.06
C GLY A 31 -2.12 -1.44 7.96
N GLY A 32 -1.26 -0.62 8.56
CA GLY A 32 -1.46 0.82 8.69
C GLY A 32 -1.49 1.55 7.34
N THR A 33 -0.68 1.09 6.38
CA THR A 33 -0.61 1.70 5.05
C THR A 33 -1.89 1.44 4.24
N ALA A 34 -2.49 0.25 4.34
CA ALA A 34 -3.77 -0.03 3.69
C ALA A 34 -4.90 0.86 4.24
N ILE A 35 -4.97 1.03 5.57
CA ILE A 35 -5.96 1.91 6.20
C ILE A 35 -5.72 3.36 5.79
N ALA A 36 -4.47 3.85 5.86
CA ALA A 36 -4.11 5.21 5.46
C ALA A 36 -4.48 5.50 4.00
N LEU A 37 -4.27 4.55 3.07
CA LEU A 37 -4.71 4.67 1.68
C LEU A 37 -6.24 4.82 1.54
N HIS A 38 -7.02 4.21 2.43
CA HIS A 38 -8.48 4.27 2.38
C HIS A 38 -9.07 5.55 3.00
N ILE A 39 -8.44 6.11 4.04
CA ILE A 39 -9.02 7.25 4.80
C ILE A 39 -8.19 8.54 4.77
N GLY A 40 -6.96 8.51 4.27
CA GLY A 40 -6.10 9.69 4.12
C GLY A 40 -5.62 10.32 5.42
N HIS A 41 -5.63 9.58 6.54
CA HIS A 41 -5.42 10.16 7.88
C HIS A 41 -3.96 10.53 8.20
N ARG A 42 -2.98 9.90 7.55
CA ARG A 42 -1.55 10.19 7.76
C ARG A 42 -0.70 9.65 6.62
N GLU A 43 0.51 10.18 6.50
CA GLU A 43 1.58 9.55 5.73
C GLU A 43 1.98 8.20 6.34
N SER A 44 2.38 7.24 5.51
CA SER A 44 2.86 5.93 5.94
C SER A 44 4.02 5.47 5.06
N ILE A 45 5.15 5.10 5.66
CA ILE A 45 6.41 4.87 4.94
C ILE A 45 6.70 3.40 4.58
N ASP A 46 5.96 2.46 5.18
CA ASP A 46 6.19 1.02 5.01
C ASP A 46 5.14 0.36 4.09
N PHE A 47 5.50 -0.74 3.44
CA PHE A 47 4.56 -1.62 2.73
C PHE A 47 4.51 -2.99 3.43
N ASP A 48 3.41 -3.26 4.15
CA ASP A 48 3.15 -4.58 4.73
C ASP A 48 2.38 -5.45 3.72
N LEU A 49 3.01 -6.54 3.26
CA LEU A 49 2.43 -7.47 2.29
C LEU A 49 2.24 -8.85 2.90
N PHE A 50 0.99 -9.32 2.97
CA PHE A 50 0.66 -10.63 3.54
C PHE A 50 0.07 -11.53 2.45
N SER A 51 0.41 -12.83 2.50
CA SER A 51 -0.20 -13.87 1.66
C SER A 51 -1.11 -14.76 2.51
N ILE A 52 -2.14 -15.31 1.90
CA ILE A 52 -3.02 -16.33 2.50
C ILE A 52 -2.54 -17.76 2.21
N ASN A 53 -1.50 -17.91 1.39
CA ASN A 53 -0.89 -19.20 1.10
C ASN A 53 0.11 -19.51 2.23
N CYS A 54 -0.32 -20.35 3.18
CA CYS A 54 0.53 -20.92 4.22
C CYS A 54 1.17 -22.22 3.76
#